data_AF-A0A7G8V1V4-F1
#
_entry.id   AF-A0A7G8V1V4-F1
#
_cell.length_a   1.000
_cell.length_b   1.000
_cell.length_c   1.000
_cell.angle_alpha   90.00
_cell.angle_beta   90.00
_cell.angle_gamma   90.00
#
_symmetry.space_group_name_H-M   'P 1'
#
loop_
_entity.id
_entity.type
_entity.pdbx_description
1 polymer ?
#
loop_
_entity_poly.entity_id
_entity_poly.type
_entity_poly.pdbx_seq_one_letter_code
_entity_poly.pdbx_strand_id
1 'polypeptide(L)'
;MNKSTTSSNRFFLTVLVILYLLLFLTALVSSAYFFERIIQLRPIPMLGFLKYILLCILFLVLLIIAIRALTLKTVHLSHLASATANFKWLFTLTLVICIAAKAGLFNLNRNHPVEISYVQIGILTAIALFCYWSDRVLKGEETFIEENDHEV
;
A
#
# COMPACT_ATOMS: atom_id res chain seq x y z
N MET A 1 18.42 -30.51 -12.73
CA MET A 1 18.84 -29.11 -12.93
C MET A 1 17.65 -28.30 -13.46
N ASN A 2 16.84 -27.75 -12.55
CA ASN A 2 15.51 -27.19 -12.84
C ASN A 2 15.60 -25.79 -13.48
N LYS A 3 15.58 -25.71 -14.81
CA LYS A 3 15.48 -24.45 -15.56
C LYS A 3 14.05 -23.85 -15.55
N SER A 4 13.06 -24.63 -15.10
CA SER A 4 11.63 -24.26 -15.07
C SER A 4 11.23 -23.40 -13.87
N THR A 5 11.94 -23.49 -12.74
CA THR A 5 11.59 -22.77 -11.51
C THR A 5 11.95 -21.29 -11.58
N THR A 6 13.02 -20.93 -12.30
CA THR A 6 13.48 -19.54 -12.45
C THR A 6 12.57 -18.68 -13.35
N SER A 7 11.97 -19.25 -14.40
CA SER A 7 11.01 -18.53 -15.26
C SER A 7 9.65 -18.35 -14.59
N SER A 8 9.17 -19.39 -13.87
CA SER A 8 7.90 -19.34 -13.16
C SER A 8 7.94 -18.32 -12.02
N ASN A 9 9.05 -18.26 -11.28
CA ASN A 9 9.20 -17.31 -10.19
C ASN A 9 9.30 -15.85 -10.70
N ARG A 10 10.00 -15.61 -11.82
CA ARG A 10 10.02 -14.28 -12.48
C ARG A 10 8.65 -13.81 -12.96
N PHE A 11 7.84 -14.72 -13.50
CA PHE A 11 6.48 -14.39 -13.92
C PHE A 11 5.61 -14.03 -12.71
N PHE A 12 5.68 -14.82 -11.64
CA PHE A 12 4.97 -14.57 -10.39
C PHE A 12 5.33 -13.20 -9.77
N LEU A 13 6.63 -12.91 -9.65
CA LEU A 13 7.14 -11.61 -9.19
C LEU A 13 6.65 -10.44 -10.04
N THR A 14 6.62 -10.61 -11.37
CA THR A 14 6.13 -9.57 -12.29
C THR A 14 4.65 -9.30 -12.08
N VAL A 15 3.82 -10.35 -11.97
CA VAL A 15 2.39 -10.22 -11.66
C VAL A 15 2.19 -9.52 -10.33
N LEU A 16 2.98 -9.86 -9.31
CA LEU A 16 2.92 -9.25 -7.97
C LEU A 16 3.25 -7.75 -8.04
N VAL A 17 4.30 -7.36 -8.76
CA VAL A 17 4.66 -5.94 -8.97
C VAL A 17 3.56 -5.18 -9.73
N ILE A 18 2.95 -5.80 -10.75
CA ILE A 18 1.84 -5.20 -11.50
C ILE A 18 0.62 -4.97 -10.59
N LEU A 19 0.27 -5.93 -9.73
CA LEU A 19 -0.81 -5.78 -8.76
C LEU A 19 -0.53 -4.63 -7.78
N TYR A 20 0.71 -4.48 -7.31
CA TYR A 20 1.10 -3.33 -6.50
C TYR A 20 0.94 -2.00 -7.23
N LEU A 21 1.35 -1.93 -8.50
CA LEU A 21 1.18 -0.74 -9.31
C LEU A 21 -0.29 -0.35 -9.46
N LEU A 22 -1.15 -1.31 -9.75
CA LEU A 22 -2.59 -1.08 -9.87
C LEU A 22 -3.18 -0.57 -8.56
N LEU A 23 -2.86 -1.21 -7.43
CA LEU A 23 -3.34 -0.81 -6.10
C LEU A 23 -2.88 0.61 -5.72
N PHE A 24 -1.60 0.93 -5.93
CA PHE A 24 -1.07 2.26 -5.63
C PHE A 24 -1.63 3.33 -6.56
N LEU A 25 -1.83 3.01 -7.84
CA LEU A 25 -2.45 3.92 -8.79
C LEU A 25 -3.91 4.21 -8.43
N THR A 26 -4.70 3.19 -8.10
CA THR A 26 -6.09 3.37 -7.65
C THR A 26 -6.16 4.22 -6.39
N ALA A 27 -5.25 4.00 -5.43
CA ALA A 27 -5.18 4.78 -4.20
C ALA A 27 -4.75 6.23 -4.43
N LEU A 28 -3.82 6.46 -5.36
CA LEU A 28 -3.39 7.80 -5.77
C LEU A 28 -4.54 8.55 -6.44
N VAL A 29 -5.20 7.95 -7.43
CA VAL A 29 -6.35 8.57 -8.15
C VAL A 29 -7.49 8.87 -7.17
N SER A 30 -7.82 7.93 -6.29
CA SER A 30 -8.83 8.17 -5.27
C SER A 30 -8.45 9.31 -4.32
N SER A 31 -7.19 9.37 -3.88
CA SER A 31 -6.72 10.43 -2.99
C SER A 31 -6.72 11.80 -3.67
N ALA A 32 -6.31 11.87 -4.94
CA ALA A 32 -6.36 13.09 -5.75
C ALA A 32 -7.81 13.58 -5.97
N TYR A 33 -8.74 12.65 -6.22
CA TYR A 33 -10.16 12.97 -6.36
C TYR A 33 -10.75 13.61 -5.10
N PHE A 34 -10.44 13.07 -3.92
CA PHE A 34 -10.90 13.67 -2.65
C PHE A 34 -10.17 14.97 -2.32
N PHE A 35 -8.91 15.11 -2.71
CA PHE A 35 -8.15 16.35 -2.57
C PHE A 35 -8.78 17.49 -3.36
N GLU A 36 -9.15 17.25 -4.63
CA GLU A 36 -9.84 18.22 -5.47
C GLU A 36 -11.15 18.69 -4.85
N ARG A 37 -11.97 17.76 -4.34
CA ARG A 37 -13.23 18.08 -3.64
C ARG A 37 -13.01 18.96 -2.41
N ILE A 38 -11.91 18.77 -1.68
CA ILE A 38 -11.61 19.56 -0.48
C ILE A 38 -11.18 20.98 -0.80
N ILE A 39 -10.45 21.17 -1.91
CA ILE A 39 -10.06 22.51 -2.36
C ILE A 39 -11.30 23.32 -2.79
N GLN A 40 -12.34 22.65 -3.28
CA GLN A 40 -13.60 23.29 -3.67
C GLN A 40 -14.47 23.71 -2.46
N LEU A 41 -14.24 23.15 -1.27
CA LEU A 41 -14.95 23.53 -0.04
C LEU A 41 -14.44 24.87 0.49
N ARG A 42 -15.35 25.84 0.74
CA ARG A 42 -15.04 27.11 1.41
C ARG A 42 -15.79 27.20 2.75
N PRO A 43 -15.10 27.40 3.89
CA PRO A 43 -13.65 27.48 4.06
C PRO A 43 -12.96 26.12 3.88
N ILE A 44 -11.70 26.14 3.42
CA ILE A 44 -10.93 24.90 3.19
C ILE A 44 -10.60 24.24 4.53
N PRO A 45 -11.03 22.99 4.77
CA PRO A 45 -10.67 22.26 5.97
C PRO A 45 -9.19 21.86 5.93
N MET A 46 -8.32 22.63 6.60
CA MET A 46 -6.86 22.44 6.61
C MET A 46 -6.43 21.02 6.98
N LEU A 47 -7.13 20.39 7.91
CA LEU A 47 -6.81 19.03 8.38
C LEU A 47 -7.13 17.97 7.31
N GLY A 48 -8.23 18.17 6.57
CA GLY A 48 -8.55 17.36 5.39
C GLY A 48 -7.54 17.58 4.28
N PHE A 49 -7.22 18.82 3.96
CA PHE A 49 -6.23 19.18 2.95
C PHE A 49 -4.88 18.49 3.21
N LEU A 50 -4.36 18.61 4.43
CA LEU A 50 -3.09 18.01 4.83
C LEU A 50 -3.11 16.47 4.77
N LYS A 51 -4.23 15.84 5.14
CA LYS A 51 -4.40 14.39 5.03
C LYS A 51 -4.26 13.91 3.58
N TYR A 52 -5.00 14.51 2.64
CA TYR A 52 -5.02 14.01 1.26
C TYR A 52 -3.75 14.34 0.48
N ILE A 53 -3.12 15.50 0.72
CA ILE A 53 -1.81 15.80 0.11
C ILE A 53 -0.73 14.81 0.58
N LEU A 54 -0.71 14.46 1.87
CA LEU A 54 0.24 13.50 2.41
C LEU A 54 0.02 12.09 1.83
N LEU A 55 -1.24 11.67 1.70
CA LEU A 55 -1.58 10.39 1.05
C LEU A 55 -1.17 10.37 -0.43
N CYS A 56 -1.40 11.46 -1.16
CA CYS A 56 -0.93 11.58 -2.55
C CYS A 56 0.58 11.44 -2.65
N ILE A 57 1.35 12.14 -1.81
CA ILE A 57 2.82 12.03 -1.78
C ILE A 57 3.25 10.59 -1.46
N LEU A 58 2.65 9.98 -0.43
CA LEU A 58 2.95 8.61 -0.02
C LEU A 58 2.72 7.61 -1.16
N PHE A 59 1.56 7.65 -1.81
CA PHE A 59 1.24 6.73 -2.91
C PHE A 59 2.09 7.00 -4.14
N LEU A 60 2.48 8.26 -4.40
CA LEU A 60 3.37 8.61 -5.50
C LEU A 60 4.78 8.04 -5.28
N VAL A 61 5.33 8.14 -4.06
CA VAL A 61 6.61 7.53 -3.70
C VAL A 61 6.54 6.00 -3.87
N LEU A 62 5.48 5.37 -3.38
CA LEU A 62 5.27 3.92 -3.52
C LEU A 62 5.13 3.49 -4.98
N LEU A 63 4.44 4.28 -5.80
CA LEU A 63 4.31 4.03 -7.23
C LEU A 63 5.67 4.08 -7.92
N ILE A 64 6.52 5.07 -7.61
CA ILE A 64 7.88 5.14 -8.16
C ILE A 64 8.71 3.91 -7.76
N ILE A 65 8.62 3.47 -6.51
CA ILE A 65 9.32 2.27 -6.03
C ILE A 65 8.83 1.02 -6.78
N ALA A 66 7.51 0.88 -6.97
CA ALA A 66 6.92 -0.23 -7.71
C ALA A 66 7.29 -0.21 -9.20
N ILE A 67 7.34 0.97 -9.84
CA ILE A 67 7.81 1.11 -11.23
C ILE A 67 9.27 0.67 -11.34
N ARG A 68 10.13 1.06 -10.40
CA ARG A 68 11.53 0.62 -10.39
C ARG A 68 11.66 -0.89 -10.21
N ALA A 69 10.77 -1.52 -9.44
CA ALA A 69 10.74 -2.96 -9.26
C ALA A 69 10.37 -3.75 -10.53
N LEU A 70 9.74 -3.13 -11.54
CA LEU A 70 9.50 -3.75 -12.86
C LEU A 70 10.80 -4.13 -13.58
N THR A 71 11.92 -3.50 -13.24
CA THR A 71 13.23 -3.86 -13.81
C THR A 71 13.74 -5.23 -13.31
N LEU A 72 13.02 -5.88 -12.38
CA LEU A 72 13.30 -7.21 -11.82
C LEU A 72 14.71 -7.36 -11.26
N LYS A 73 15.41 -6.25 -10.97
CA LYS A 73 16.68 -6.29 -10.26
C LYS A 73 16.40 -6.61 -8.80
N THR A 74 17.17 -7.53 -8.24
CA THR A 74 17.08 -7.97 -6.83
C THR A 74 17.08 -6.80 -5.85
N VAL A 75 17.89 -5.76 -6.11
CA VAL A 75 17.95 -4.53 -5.29
C VAL A 75 16.63 -3.74 -5.29
N HIS A 76 15.92 -3.69 -6.42
CA HIS A 76 14.66 -2.96 -6.51
C HIS A 76 13.49 -3.77 -5.93
N LEU A 77 13.53 -5.10 -6.06
CA LEU A 77 12.57 -5.99 -5.43
C LEU A 77 12.71 -6.00 -3.91
N SER A 78 13.93 -6.04 -3.37
CA SER A 78 14.15 -5.96 -1.91
C SER A 78 13.73 -4.61 -1.34
N HIS A 79 13.94 -3.51 -2.08
CA HIS A 79 13.46 -2.19 -1.67
C HIS A 79 11.93 -2.10 -1.68
N LEU A 80 11.25 -2.70 -2.67
CA LEU A 80 9.78 -2.79 -2.70
C LEU A 80 9.24 -3.65 -1.55
N ALA A 81 9.85 -4.81 -1.29
CA ALA A 81 9.48 -5.71 -0.19
C ALA A 81 9.68 -5.03 1.17
N SER A 82 10.82 -4.38 1.40
CA SER A 82 11.10 -3.63 2.63
C SER A 82 10.13 -2.45 2.81
N ALA A 83 9.89 -1.68 1.75
CA ALA A 83 8.92 -0.59 1.79
C ALA A 83 7.52 -1.11 2.16
N THR A 84 7.01 -2.12 1.45
CA THR A 84 5.68 -2.69 1.71
C THR A 84 5.57 -3.35 3.09
N ALA A 85 6.63 -3.99 3.58
CA ALA A 85 6.68 -4.55 4.94
C ALA A 85 6.67 -3.46 6.03
N ASN A 86 7.31 -2.31 5.80
CA ASN A 86 7.27 -1.18 6.74
C ASN A 86 5.93 -0.43 6.65
N PHE A 87 5.45 -0.18 5.44
CA PHE A 87 4.21 0.55 5.20
C PHE A 87 2.96 -0.27 5.52
N LYS A 88 3.01 -1.61 5.60
CA LYS A 88 1.84 -2.43 6.02
C LYS A 88 1.31 -2.01 7.40
N TRP A 89 2.22 -1.71 8.34
CA TRP A 89 1.86 -1.26 9.67
C TRP A 89 1.30 0.15 9.63
N LEU A 90 1.89 1.04 8.81
CA LEU A 90 1.36 2.38 8.58
C LEU A 90 -0.06 2.34 8.02
N PHE A 91 -0.33 1.50 7.02
CA PHE A 91 -1.66 1.34 6.43
C PHE A 91 -2.65 0.74 7.42
N THR A 92 -2.23 -0.27 8.20
CA THR A 92 -3.07 -0.89 9.23
C THR A 92 -3.45 0.13 10.31
N LEU A 93 -2.48 0.90 10.81
CA LEU A 93 -2.70 1.92 11.82
C LEU A 93 -3.60 3.04 11.27
N THR A 94 -3.37 3.48 10.04
CA THR A 94 -4.22 4.46 9.35
C THR A 94 -5.66 3.96 9.21
N LEU A 95 -5.84 2.69 8.86
CA LEU A 95 -7.15 2.05 8.74
C LEU A 95 -7.88 1.96 10.08
N VAL A 96 -7.17 1.55 11.15
CA VAL A 96 -7.73 1.52 12.51
C VAL A 96 -8.14 2.92 12.97
N ILE A 97 -7.31 3.94 12.73
CA ILE A 97 -7.64 5.33 13.02
C ILE A 97 -8.87 5.78 12.23
N CYS A 98 -8.96 5.43 10.94
CA CYS A 98 -10.10 5.79 10.10
C CYS A 98 -11.40 5.13 10.55
N ILE A 99 -11.36 3.86 10.95
CA ILE A 99 -12.50 3.14 11.52
C ILE A 99 -12.89 3.75 12.87
N ALA A 100 -11.93 4.01 13.76
CA ALA A 100 -12.17 4.60 15.07
C ALA A 100 -12.75 6.03 14.97
N ALA A 101 -12.24 6.85 14.07
CA ALA A 101 -12.78 8.18 13.78
C ALA A 101 -14.20 8.12 13.24
N LYS A 102 -14.49 7.13 12.39
CA LYS A 102 -15.84 6.94 11.87
C LYS A 102 -16.82 6.37 12.89
N ALA A 103 -16.34 5.55 13.82
CA ALA A 103 -17.10 5.02 14.95
C ALA A 103 -17.37 6.07 16.05
N GLY A 104 -16.84 7.30 15.90
CA GLY A 104 -17.05 8.38 16.87
C GLY A 104 -16.18 8.29 18.12
N LEU A 105 -15.13 7.45 18.12
CA LEU A 105 -14.19 7.36 19.26
C LEU A 105 -13.38 8.65 19.43
N PHE A 106 -13.13 9.37 18.33
CA PHE A 106 -12.54 10.70 18.41
C PHE A 106 -13.65 11.73 18.50
N ASN A 107 -13.78 12.35 19.67
CA ASN A 107 -14.68 13.46 19.95
C ASN A 107 -14.14 14.74 19.26
N LEU A 108 -13.96 14.67 17.95
CA LEU A 108 -13.64 15.80 17.09
C LEU A 108 -14.89 16.68 17.06
N ASN A 109 -14.77 17.84 17.71
CA ASN A 109 -15.77 18.88 17.86
C ASN A 109 -16.85 18.84 16.76
N ARG A 110 -18.13 18.72 17.16
CA ARG A 110 -19.34 18.53 16.32
C ARG A 110 -19.45 19.43 15.08
N ASN A 111 -18.67 20.51 15.01
CA ASN A 111 -18.69 21.51 13.96
C ASN A 111 -17.87 21.17 12.71
N HIS A 112 -16.93 20.21 12.76
CA HIS A 112 -16.14 19.79 11.60
C HIS A 112 -15.88 18.28 11.61
N PRO A 113 -16.89 17.44 11.29
CA PRO A 113 -16.64 16.02 11.09
C PRO A 113 -15.65 15.86 9.92
N VAL A 114 -14.50 15.24 10.18
CA VAL A 114 -13.58 14.84 9.11
C VAL A 114 -14.31 13.76 8.32
N GLU A 115 -14.82 14.10 7.13
CA GLU A 115 -15.47 13.11 6.27
C GLU A 115 -14.43 12.08 5.81
N ILE A 116 -14.55 10.86 6.36
CA ILE A 116 -13.76 9.71 5.94
C ILE A 116 -14.58 8.90 4.94
N SER A 117 -14.19 8.98 3.68
CA SER A 117 -14.84 8.26 2.59
C SER A 117 -14.70 6.74 2.75
N TYR A 118 -15.82 6.03 2.60
CA TYR A 118 -15.85 4.56 2.59
C TYR A 118 -14.98 3.97 1.49
N VAL A 119 -14.87 4.65 0.34
CA VAL A 119 -14.05 4.23 -0.80
C VAL A 119 -12.57 4.19 -0.40
N GLN A 120 -12.09 5.22 0.29
CA GLN A 120 -10.70 5.31 0.71
C GLN A 120 -10.36 4.28 1.80
N ILE A 121 -11.29 4.03 2.73
CA ILE A 121 -11.16 2.94 3.71
C ILE A 121 -11.04 1.61 2.95
N GLY A 122 -11.94 1.33 2.00
CA GLY A 122 -11.91 0.10 1.21
C GLY A 122 -10.60 -0.11 0.46
N ILE A 123 -10.07 0.95 -0.17
CA ILE A 123 -8.77 0.88 -0.87
C ILE A 123 -7.62 0.64 0.10
N LEU A 124 -7.60 1.33 1.24
CA LEU A 124 -6.58 1.12 2.29
C LEU A 124 -6.65 -0.31 2.85
N THR A 125 -7.85 -0.86 3.04
CA THR A 125 -8.05 -2.26 3.46
C THR A 125 -7.49 -3.22 2.42
N ALA A 126 -7.80 -3.02 1.14
CA ALA A 126 -7.31 -3.87 0.06
C ALA A 126 -5.78 -3.84 -0.02
N ILE A 127 -5.17 -2.66 0.09
CA ILE A 127 -3.71 -2.51 0.12
C ILE A 127 -3.12 -3.21 1.33
N ALA A 128 -3.67 -3.00 2.53
CA ALA A 128 -3.16 -3.63 3.75
C ALA A 128 -3.22 -5.15 3.65
N LEU A 129 -4.37 -5.71 3.24
CA LEU A 129 -4.54 -7.15 3.04
C LEU A 129 -3.57 -7.70 2.00
N PHE A 130 -3.40 -6.99 0.88
CA PHE A 130 -2.46 -7.41 -0.16
C PHE A 130 -1.01 -7.40 0.34
N CYS A 131 -0.60 -6.36 1.09
CA CYS A 131 0.72 -6.30 1.71
C CYS A 131 0.95 -7.46 2.68
N TYR A 132 -0.04 -7.82 3.52
CA TYR A 132 0.07 -8.96 4.43
C TYR A 132 0.14 -10.30 3.70
N TRP A 133 -0.68 -10.47 2.66
CA TRP A 133 -0.68 -11.68 1.86
C TRP A 133 0.64 -11.85 1.11
N SER A 134 1.12 -10.80 0.43
CA SER A 134 2.38 -10.87 -0.31
C SER A 134 3.58 -11.08 0.62
N ASP A 135 3.63 -10.42 1.78
CA ASP A 135 4.72 -10.60 2.76
C ASP A 135 4.78 -12.05 3.27
N ARG A 136 3.62 -12.69 3.47
CA ARG A 136 3.55 -14.12 3.81
C ARG A 136 4.01 -15.03 2.68
N VAL A 137 3.61 -14.75 1.44
CA VAL A 137 4.00 -15.56 0.29
C VAL A 137 5.50 -15.44 0.01
N LEU A 138 6.04 -14.22 0.07
CA LEU A 138 7.48 -13.96 -0.15
C LEU A 138 8.35 -14.62 0.93
N LYS A 139 7.95 -14.56 2.20
CA LYS A 139 8.66 -15.25 3.29
C LYS A 139 8.51 -16.77 3.25
N GLY A 140 7.36 -17.27 2.79
CA GLY A 140 7.14 -18.71 2.61
C GLY A 140 8.05 -19.33 1.54
N GLU A 141 8.45 -18.56 0.51
CA GLU A 141 9.46 -19.00 -0.47
C GLU A 141 10.89 -18.99 0.10
N GLU A 142 11.23 -18.02 0.96
CA GLU A 142 12.57 -17.99 1.61
C GLU A 142 12.81 -19.20 2.51
N THR A 143 11.78 -19.68 3.22
CA THR A 143 11.90 -20.87 4.10
C THR A 143 12.12 -22.17 3.31
N PHE A 144 11.58 -22.26 2.09
CA PHE A 144 11.73 -23.43 1.22
C PHE A 144 13.12 -23.55 0.56
N ILE A 145 13.85 -22.43 0.48
CA ILE A 145 15.20 -22.39 -0.08
C ILE A 145 16.23 -22.75 0.99
N GLU A 146 16.06 -22.28 2.23
CA GLU A 146 16.97 -22.61 3.34
C GLU A 146 16.91 -24.10 3.75
N GLU A 147 15.77 -24.78 3.64
CA GLU A 147 15.70 -26.23 3.94
C GLU A 147 16.43 -27.10 2.91
N ASN A 148 16.58 -26.66 1.64
CA ASN A 148 17.31 -27.42 0.62
C ASN A 148 18.83 -27.20 0.65
N ASP A 149 19.31 -26.09 1.20
CA ASP A 149 20.75 -25.80 1.29
C ASP A 149 21.41 -26.41 2.55
N HIS A 150 20.61 -26.91 3.51
CA HIS A 150 21.11 -27.61 4.71
C HIS A 150 21.11 -29.14 4.61
N GLU A 151 20.60 -29.72 3.52
CA GLU A 151 20.64 -31.17 3.24
C GLU A 151 21.70 -31.59 2.19
N VAL A 152 22.71 -30.74 1.92
CA VAL A 152 23.87 -31.09 1.06
C VAL A 152 25.15 -31.20 1.88
#